data_AF-A0AAU4TF85-F1
#
_entry.id   AF-A0AAU4TF85-F1
#
_cell.length_a   1.000
_cell.length_b   1.000
_cell.length_c   1.000
_cell.angle_alpha   90.00
_cell.angle_beta   90.00
_cell.angle_gamma   90.00
#
_symmetry.space_group_name_H-M   'P 1'
#
loop_
_entity.id
_entity.type
_entity.pdbx_description
1 polymer ?
#
loop_
_entity_poly.entity_id
_entity_poly.type
_entity_poly.pdbx_seq_one_letter_code
_entity_poly.pdbx_strand_id
1 'polypeptide(L)'
;MTPKRGDDAAPPPIDDEYRIVLATSEAAKGWEDFRRQEPANLRWAYDQMRHNPGCCNQPPNGRHSRMKREFATGTHSGRTLPQWQLEVTGAGRIWYLYDDEAKTCWVKDACRGHPKETE
;
A
#
# COMPACT_ATOMS: atom_id res chain seq x y z
N MET A 1 -9.53 -5.55 -8.56
CA MET A 1 -10.34 -6.79 -8.51
C MET A 1 -11.71 -6.46 -7.96
N THR A 2 -12.78 -7.02 -8.53
CA THR A 2 -14.14 -6.91 -7.97
C THR A 2 -14.29 -7.91 -6.83
N PRO A 3 -14.80 -7.51 -5.65
CA PRO A 3 -15.05 -8.43 -4.55
C PRO A 3 -16.00 -9.54 -5.00
N LYS A 4 -15.72 -10.78 -4.59
CA LYS A 4 -16.49 -11.98 -4.92
C LYS A 4 -17.16 -12.53 -3.65
N ARG A 5 -18.15 -13.40 -3.84
CA ARG A 5 -18.82 -14.11 -2.75
C ARG A 5 -17.79 -14.92 -1.95
N GLY A 6 -17.71 -14.65 -0.64
CA GLY A 6 -16.76 -15.28 0.28
C GLY A 6 -15.50 -14.44 0.56
N ASP A 7 -15.31 -13.31 -0.14
CA ASP A 7 -14.26 -12.35 0.20
C ASP A 7 -14.67 -11.51 1.41
N ASP A 8 -13.69 -11.12 2.22
CA ASP A 8 -13.90 -10.19 3.34
C ASP A 8 -14.41 -8.84 2.81
N ALA A 9 -15.51 -8.35 3.39
CA ALA A 9 -16.04 -7.04 3.05
C ALA A 9 -15.14 -5.95 3.64
N ALA A 10 -14.41 -5.24 2.78
CA ALA A 10 -13.64 -4.09 3.20
C ALA A 10 -14.58 -2.99 3.76
N PRO A 11 -14.23 -2.34 4.88
CA PRO A 11 -15.04 -1.26 5.42
C PRO A 11 -15.14 -0.11 4.41
N PRO A 12 -16.34 0.46 4.16
CA PRO A 12 -16.47 1.60 3.28
C PRO A 12 -15.68 2.80 3.85
N PRO A 13 -14.98 3.60 3.02
CA PRO A 13 -14.41 4.87 3.45
C PRO A 13 -15.49 5.79 4.00
N ILE A 14 -15.24 6.38 5.16
CA ILE A 14 -16.01 7.50 5.72
C ILE A 14 -15.18 8.78 5.62
N ASP A 15 -15.85 9.91 5.42
CA ASP A 15 -15.23 11.25 5.38
C ASP A 15 -14.03 11.36 4.41
N ASP A 16 -12.83 11.62 4.95
CA ASP A 16 -11.58 11.83 4.23
C ASP A 16 -10.69 10.58 4.17
N GLU A 17 -11.21 9.43 4.59
CA GLU A 17 -10.49 8.16 4.56
C GLU A 17 -10.22 7.68 3.14
N TYR A 18 -9.01 7.14 2.97
CA TYR A 18 -8.59 6.58 1.70
C TYR A 18 -9.05 5.14 1.54
N ARG A 19 -9.54 4.81 0.36
CA ARG A 19 -9.77 3.43 -0.04
C ARG A 19 -8.42 2.77 -0.33
N ILE A 20 -8.21 1.56 0.18
CA ILE A 20 -7.00 0.78 -0.13
C ILE A 20 -7.38 -0.32 -1.12
N VAL A 21 -6.73 -0.33 -2.28
CA VAL A 21 -7.05 -1.27 -3.36
C VAL A 21 -5.78 -1.97 -3.85
N LEU A 22 -5.84 -3.30 -3.91
CA LEU A 22 -4.79 -4.14 -4.50
C LEU A 22 -4.86 -4.01 -6.02
N ALA A 23 -3.88 -3.33 -6.60
CA ALA A 23 -3.83 -3.01 -8.02
C ALA A 23 -3.21 -4.12 -8.89
N THR A 24 -2.50 -5.07 -8.27
CA THR A 24 -1.82 -6.18 -8.94
C THR A 24 -2.12 -7.51 -8.23
N SER A 25 -1.91 -8.62 -8.94
CA SER A 25 -2.07 -9.97 -8.36
C SER A 25 -0.96 -10.27 -7.36
N GLU A 26 0.24 -9.75 -7.59
CA GLU A 26 1.42 -9.85 -6.73
C GLU A 26 1.15 -9.16 -5.39
N ALA A 27 0.63 -7.92 -5.44
CA ALA A 27 0.20 -7.21 -4.23
C ALA A 27 -0.82 -8.02 -3.43
N ALA A 28 -1.78 -8.67 -4.11
CA ALA A 28 -2.79 -9.47 -3.42
C ALA A 28 -2.22 -10.70 -2.72
N LYS A 29 -1.28 -11.41 -3.36
CA LYS A 29 -0.58 -12.55 -2.76
C LYS A 29 0.22 -12.12 -1.53
N GLY A 30 1.03 -11.08 -1.67
CA GLY A 30 1.84 -10.57 -0.57
C GLY A 30 1.03 -9.98 0.57
N TRP A 31 -0.08 -9.33 0.27
CA TRP A 31 -1.04 -8.87 1.27
C TRP A 31 -1.61 -10.02 2.09
N GLU A 32 -2.01 -11.10 1.44
CA GLU A 32 -2.50 -12.31 2.11
C GLU A 32 -1.41 -12.97 2.96
N ASP A 33 -0.17 -13.00 2.47
CA ASP A 33 0.96 -13.50 3.25
C ASP A 33 1.20 -12.68 4.53
N PHE A 34 1.09 -11.35 4.44
CA PHE A 34 1.14 -10.47 5.61
C PHE A 34 -0.02 -10.74 6.55
N ARG A 35 -1.23 -10.91 6.02
CA ARG A 35 -2.42 -11.18 6.82
C ARG A 35 -2.28 -12.47 7.63
N ARG A 36 -1.64 -13.50 7.05
CA ARG A 36 -1.44 -14.80 7.70
C ARG A 36 -0.40 -14.79 8.80
N GLN A 37 0.72 -14.08 8.60
CA GLN A 37 1.88 -14.18 9.48
C GLN A 37 2.01 -12.99 10.42
N GLU A 38 1.62 -11.80 9.97
CA GLU A 38 1.86 -10.53 10.66
C GLU A 38 0.60 -9.63 10.66
N PRO A 39 -0.58 -10.14 11.10
CA PRO A 39 -1.85 -9.42 10.96
C PRO A 39 -1.88 -8.08 11.70
N ALA A 40 -1.22 -7.98 12.85
CA ALA A 40 -1.15 -6.73 13.62
C ALA A 40 -0.36 -5.63 12.89
N ASN A 41 0.79 -6.01 12.31
CA ASN A 41 1.63 -5.09 11.55
C ASN A 41 0.95 -4.68 10.25
N LEU A 42 0.28 -5.62 9.56
CA LEU A 42 -0.53 -5.32 8.38
C LEU A 42 -1.67 -4.36 8.72
N ARG A 43 -2.35 -4.56 9.86
CA ARG A 43 -3.43 -3.67 10.31
C ARG A 43 -2.91 -2.25 10.56
N TRP A 44 -1.78 -2.11 11.24
CA TRP A 44 -1.13 -0.81 11.41
C TRP A 44 -0.83 -0.15 10.06
N ALA A 45 -0.25 -0.91 9.12
CA ALA A 45 0.07 -0.38 7.79
C ALA A 45 -1.19 0.04 7.00
N TYR A 46 -2.27 -0.73 7.12
CA TYR A 46 -3.57 -0.38 6.56
C TYR A 46 -4.09 0.93 7.13
N ASP A 47 -4.10 1.10 8.46
CA ASP A 47 -4.57 2.32 9.10
C ASP A 47 -3.71 3.54 8.72
N GLN A 48 -2.39 3.37 8.58
CA GLN A 48 -1.51 4.44 8.09
C GLN A 48 -1.86 4.89 6.67
N MET A 49 -2.05 3.95 5.73
CA MET A 49 -2.46 4.28 4.35
C MET A 49 -3.87 4.84 4.28
N ARG A 50 -4.74 4.49 5.23
CA ARG A 50 -6.13 4.93 5.22
C ARG A 50 -6.30 6.35 5.73
N HIS A 51 -5.58 6.73 6.77
CA HIS A 51 -5.73 8.04 7.41
C HIS A 51 -4.62 9.03 7.05
N ASN A 52 -3.44 8.55 6.68
CA ASN A 52 -2.29 9.42 6.39
C ASN A 52 -1.39 8.87 5.26
N PRO A 53 -1.93 8.58 4.06
CA PRO A 53 -1.15 7.99 2.97
C PRO A 53 -0.13 8.92 2.34
N GLY A 54 -0.30 10.22 2.52
CA GLY A 54 0.46 11.24 1.82
C GLY A 54 1.57 11.88 2.64
N CYS A 55 1.65 11.62 3.96
CA CYS A 55 2.63 12.10 4.96
C CYS A 55 3.36 13.43 4.67
N CYS A 56 2.75 14.34 3.90
CA CYS A 56 3.39 15.56 3.42
C CYS A 56 3.61 16.55 4.57
N ASN A 57 2.88 16.34 5.67
CA ASN A 57 2.90 17.17 6.86
C ASN A 57 3.55 16.47 8.08
N GLN A 58 4.11 15.27 7.92
CA GLN A 58 4.86 14.61 8.99
C GLN A 58 6.29 14.30 8.54
N PRO A 59 7.30 14.47 9.41
CA PRO A 59 8.64 14.02 9.09
C PRO A 59 8.57 12.53 8.72
N PRO A 60 9.31 12.08 7.69
CA PRO A 60 9.34 10.67 7.36
C PRO A 60 9.82 9.92 8.61
N ASN A 61 8.89 9.28 9.31
CA ASN A 61 9.26 8.22 10.22
C ASN A 61 9.93 7.18 9.32
N GLY A 62 11.07 6.61 9.71
CA GLY A 62 11.90 5.80 8.79
C GLY A 62 11.15 4.65 8.09
N ARG A 63 9.94 4.33 8.55
CA ARG A 63 9.03 3.34 7.99
C ARG A 63 8.13 3.86 6.87
N HIS A 64 7.80 5.14 6.78
CA HIS A 64 6.91 5.69 5.76
C HIS A 64 7.64 6.76 4.95
N SER A 65 7.93 6.47 3.68
CA SER A 65 8.74 7.36 2.85
C SER A 65 8.26 7.42 1.40
N ARG A 66 8.28 8.63 0.84
CA ARG A 66 8.05 8.81 -0.59
C ARG A 66 9.27 8.28 -1.35
N MET A 67 9.01 7.54 -2.42
CA MET A 67 10.07 7.12 -3.34
C MET A 67 10.67 8.35 -4.03
N LYS A 68 11.95 8.25 -4.42
CA LYS A 68 12.68 9.35 -5.06
C LYS A 68 13.20 8.92 -6.43
N ARG A 69 13.57 9.91 -7.25
CA ARG A 69 14.16 9.73 -8.58
C ARG A 69 13.22 8.94 -9.51
N GLU A 70 13.74 7.96 -10.23
CA GLU A 70 13.00 7.19 -11.24
C GLU A 70 11.80 6.41 -10.68
N PHE A 71 11.83 6.05 -9.39
CA PHE A 71 10.75 5.33 -8.73
C PHE A 71 9.77 6.24 -7.97
N ALA A 72 9.93 7.57 -8.06
CA ALA A 72 9.11 8.53 -7.33
C ALA A 72 7.64 8.52 -7.73
N THR A 73 7.34 7.97 -8.90
CA THR A 73 6.00 7.92 -9.48
C THR A 73 5.76 6.57 -10.14
N GLY A 74 4.52 6.11 -10.14
CA GLY A 74 4.08 4.99 -10.95
C GLY A 74 2.80 5.31 -11.70
N THR A 75 2.55 4.58 -12.78
CA THR A 75 1.36 4.77 -13.60
C THR A 75 0.24 3.82 -13.19
N HIS A 76 -0.96 4.37 -12.96
CA HIS A 76 -2.18 3.60 -12.74
C HIS A 76 -3.31 4.20 -13.56
N SER A 77 -3.98 3.38 -14.36
CA SER A 77 -5.10 3.80 -15.21
C SER A 77 -4.80 5.04 -16.09
N GLY A 78 -3.58 5.10 -16.63
CA GLY A 78 -3.12 6.22 -17.47
C GLY A 78 -2.69 7.49 -16.71
N ARG A 79 -2.79 7.51 -15.37
CA ARG A 79 -2.36 8.63 -14.52
C ARG A 79 -1.02 8.32 -13.86
N THR A 80 -0.12 9.28 -13.86
CA THR A 80 1.16 9.22 -13.14
C THR A 80 0.94 9.72 -11.72
N LEU A 81 1.06 8.83 -10.74
CA LEU A 81 0.79 9.10 -9.34
C LEU A 81 2.06 8.99 -8.50
N PRO A 82 2.20 9.78 -7.43
CA PRO A 82 3.32 9.64 -6.49
C PRO A 82 3.33 8.26 -5.84
N GLN A 83 4.50 7.64 -5.82
CA GLN A 83 4.72 6.33 -5.22
C GLN A 83 5.32 6.47 -3.82
N TRP A 84 4.78 5.66 -2.91
CA TRP A 84 5.17 5.60 -1.52
C TRP A 84 5.56 4.19 -1.14
N GLN A 85 6.47 4.09 -0.17
CA GLN A 85 6.81 2.85 0.50
C GLN A 85 6.49 2.93 1.99
N LEU A 86 5.99 1.82 2.51
CA LEU A 86 5.67 1.64 3.92
C LEU A 86 6.32 0.35 4.42
N GLU A 87 7.28 0.48 5.32
CA GLU A 87 7.88 -0.62 6.06
C GLU A 87 6.90 -1.13 7.11
N VAL A 88 6.44 -2.36 6.91
CA VAL A 88 5.48 -3.06 7.76
C VAL A 88 6.21 -3.83 8.85
N THR A 89 7.36 -4.42 8.51
CA THR A 89 8.28 -5.11 9.41
C THR A 89 9.71 -4.79 8.98
N GLY A 90 10.73 -5.13 9.79
CA GLY A 90 12.13 -4.83 9.45
C GLY A 90 12.62 -5.37 8.09
N ALA A 91 11.93 -6.35 7.49
CA ALA A 91 12.21 -6.84 6.14
C ALA A 91 11.04 -6.69 5.16
N GLY A 92 9.83 -6.41 5.65
CA GLY A 92 8.62 -6.38 4.85
C GLY A 92 8.17 -4.97 4.50
N ARG A 93 7.85 -4.73 3.23
CA ARG A 93 7.46 -3.43 2.69
C ARG A 93 6.22 -3.52 1.81
N ILE A 94 5.42 -2.46 1.82
CA ILE A 94 4.28 -2.24 0.94
C ILE A 94 4.61 -1.02 0.07
N TRP A 95 4.42 -1.17 -1.24
CA TRP A 95 4.51 -0.07 -2.20
C TRP A 95 3.13 0.25 -2.74
N TYR A 96 2.78 1.53 -2.71
CA TYR A 96 1.49 1.98 -3.20
C TYR A 96 1.59 3.33 -3.92
N LEU A 97 0.62 3.59 -4.77
CA LEU A 97 0.43 4.88 -5.41
C LEU A 97 -0.64 5.66 -4.66
N TYR A 98 -0.33 6.91 -4.36
CA TYR A 98 -1.22 7.82 -3.68
C TYR A 98 -2.04 8.63 -4.69
N ASP A 99 -3.36 8.41 -4.72
CA ASP A 99 -4.31 9.12 -5.55
C ASP A 99 -5.21 10.00 -4.67
N ASP A 100 -4.82 11.26 -4.52
CA ASP A 100 -5.56 12.25 -3.71
C ASP A 100 -6.94 12.58 -4.30
N GLU A 101 -7.03 12.61 -5.63
CA GLU A 101 -8.26 12.94 -6.36
C GLU A 101 -9.30 11.83 -6.21
N ALA A 102 -8.89 10.56 -6.36
CA ALA A 102 -9.77 9.41 -6.18
C ALA A 102 -9.89 8.95 -4.71
N LYS A 103 -9.22 9.63 -3.77
CA LYS A 103 -9.05 9.20 -2.37
C LYS A 103 -8.73 7.71 -2.26
N THR A 104 -7.76 7.26 -3.04
CA THR A 104 -7.42 5.83 -3.15
C THR A 104 -5.91 5.60 -3.08
N CYS A 105 -5.52 4.59 -2.32
CA CYS A 105 -4.18 4.04 -2.24
C CYS A 105 -4.13 2.75 -3.06
N TRP A 106 -3.45 2.81 -4.20
CA TRP A 106 -3.31 1.69 -5.11
C TRP A 106 -2.07 0.88 -4.75
N VAL A 107 -2.24 -0.22 -4.03
CA VAL A 107 -1.13 -1.10 -3.63
C VAL A 107 -0.61 -1.82 -4.87
N LYS A 108 0.63 -1.51 -5.24
CA LYS A 108 1.32 -2.06 -6.42
C LYS A 108 2.09 -3.32 -6.08
N ASP A 109 2.64 -3.39 -4.87
CA ASP A 109 3.37 -4.54 -4.39
C ASP A 109 3.35 -4.58 -2.86
N ALA A 110 3.41 -5.79 -2.31
CA ALA A 110 3.52 -6.05 -0.89
C ALA A 110 4.44 -7.26 -0.71
N CYS A 111 5.59 -7.09 -0.07
CA CYS A 111 6.52 -8.20 0.14
C CYS A 111 6.95 -8.27 1.60
N ARG A 112 7.04 -9.48 2.16
CA ARG A 112 7.47 -9.69 3.55
C ARG A 112 8.98 -9.82 3.73
N GLY A 113 9.72 -9.86 2.64
CA GLY A 113 11.19 -9.85 2.62
C GLY A 113 11.71 -8.90 1.55
N HIS A 114 13.02 -8.65 1.55
CA HIS A 114 13.64 -8.09 0.36
C HIS A 114 13.25 -8.98 -0.84
N PRO A 115 12.82 -8.41 -1.98
CA PRO A 115 12.72 -9.17 -3.20
C PRO A 115 14.06 -9.90 -3.34
N LYS A 116 14.03 -11.24 -3.42
CA LYS A 116 15.18 -11.94 -3.97
C LYS A 116 15.30 -11.41 -5.38
N GLU A 117 16.16 -10.41 -5.58
CA GLU A 117 16.76 -10.17 -6.89
C GLU A 117 17.33 -11.52 -7.31
N THR A 118 16.64 -12.16 -8.25
CA THR A 118 17.18 -13.02 -9.31
C THR A 118 18.49 -13.72 -8.96
N GLU A 119 18.40 -15.00 -8.60
CA GLU A 119 19.32 -15.99 -9.18
C GLU A 119 18.76 -16.44 -10.54
#